data_AF-A0A947YUY0-F1
#
_entry.id   AF-A0A947YUY0-F1
#
_cell.length_a   1.000
_cell.length_b   1.000
_cell.length_c   1.000
_cell.angle_alpha   90.00
_cell.angle_beta   90.00
_cell.angle_gamma   90.00
#
_symmetry.space_group_name_H-M   'P 1'
#
loop_
_entity.id
_entity.type
_entity.pdbx_description
1 polymer ?
#
loop_
_entity_poly.entity_id
_entity_poly.type
_entity_poly.pdbx_seq_one_letter_code
_entity_poly.pdbx_strand_id
1 'polypeptide(L)'
;MKTKLLLKICLASILMFSCAGGATDVNNGGPEICDNGIDDDGDGYFDCDDADCTGTSACANPEICNNGIDDDGDGKIDCADSQCLGRVGPGGILCELQEYNCNDGGDNDGDGFVDCNDPDCYSSMFCQGAENCSNGIDDDGDGLIDCNDSDCTGNPACTVAENCFNGIDDDGDGYIDCDDSDCSSAEECEGTEDCTNGIDDDGDWLADCNDPDCDSHPNCTGTEICDNGIDDDQNGVTDCIDPACASHPACQPTENCSNGSDDDGDGLIDCADSDCIGQAGNGGTCQATETSCTDSFDNDADGQTDCSDPDCAADAACQTASCTTITEGFESTWLPSGWLVDAYNTSYTWQRAGSEYSPHGGSYVARVPWDDSFLFPMDQDELLATAPITCTGGTLSFWWAASYTYAYNYDIEVYIMVGSTFGDGDEYTLSYGLLLEKGTFTDWTWYQSTFTIPAQYNNIPIRIVWRYIGYDGADFYMDDVQFSN
;
A
#
# COMPACT_ATOMS: atom_id res chain seq x y z
N MET A 1 39.50 -29.08 -5.38
CA MET A 1 39.18 -29.12 -3.94
C MET A 1 38.61 -27.76 -3.54
N LYS A 2 37.28 -27.64 -3.53
CA LYS A 2 36.47 -26.98 -2.50
C LYS A 2 35.02 -27.10 -2.98
N THR A 3 34.26 -27.86 -2.20
CA THR A 3 32.90 -28.33 -2.36
C THR A 3 31.93 -27.18 -2.11
N LYS A 4 30.93 -26.95 -2.97
CA LYS A 4 29.81 -26.04 -2.67
C LYS A 4 28.66 -26.84 -2.05
N LEU A 5 28.20 -26.28 -0.94
CA LEU A 5 27.14 -26.74 -0.04
C LEU A 5 25.80 -26.27 -0.63
N LEU A 6 24.96 -27.21 -1.08
CA LEU A 6 23.55 -26.94 -1.34
C LEU A 6 22.81 -27.03 -0.01
N LEU A 7 22.16 -25.94 0.39
CA LEU A 7 21.19 -25.93 1.48
C LEU A 7 19.89 -26.54 0.95
N LYS A 8 19.80 -27.87 1.01
CA LYS A 8 18.53 -28.59 1.00
C LYS A 8 18.03 -28.66 2.44
N ILE A 9 16.84 -28.13 2.70
CA ILE A 9 16.07 -28.47 3.89
C ILE A 9 15.25 -29.73 3.57
N CYS A 10 15.46 -30.79 4.37
CA CYS A 10 14.69 -32.04 4.44
C CYS A 10 13.23 -31.77 4.84
N LEU A 11 12.22 -32.60 4.57
CA LEU A 11 12.01 -34.03 4.84
C LEU A 11 10.89 -34.53 3.87
N ALA A 12 10.73 -35.78 3.45
CA ALA A 12 11.41 -37.04 3.74
C ALA A 12 11.07 -38.07 2.64
N SER A 13 12.06 -38.92 2.32
CA SER A 13 11.96 -40.40 2.17
C SER A 13 10.87 -41.00 1.27
N ILE A 14 11.10 -41.89 0.29
CA ILE A 14 12.13 -42.93 0.12
C ILE A 14 11.81 -43.65 -1.23
N LEU A 15 12.85 -44.22 -1.84
CA LEU A 15 12.89 -45.28 -2.88
C LEU A 15 12.75 -44.91 -4.37
N MET A 16 13.93 -44.95 -5.01
CA MET A 16 14.13 -45.12 -6.44
C MET A 16 13.46 -46.38 -7.00
N PHE A 17 12.92 -46.30 -8.22
CA PHE A 17 13.09 -47.34 -9.23
C PHE A 17 13.25 -46.72 -10.63
N SER A 18 14.30 -47.16 -11.32
CA SER A 18 14.60 -46.84 -12.72
C SER A 18 13.88 -47.80 -13.68
N CYS A 19 13.35 -47.27 -14.79
CA CYS A 19 13.41 -47.80 -16.17
C CYS A 19 12.78 -46.74 -17.09
N ALA A 20 13.49 -46.11 -18.02
CA ALA A 20 13.92 -46.62 -19.32
C ALA A 20 12.75 -47.01 -20.25
N GLY A 21 12.61 -46.25 -21.35
CA GLY A 21 12.08 -46.77 -22.62
C GLY A 21 10.97 -45.93 -23.23
N GLY A 22 11.31 -45.22 -24.30
CA GLY A 22 10.34 -44.44 -25.05
C GLY A 22 9.28 -45.27 -25.78
N ALA A 23 8.33 -44.49 -26.30
CA ALA A 23 7.50 -44.69 -27.47
C ALA A 23 6.02 -45.09 -27.23
N THR A 24 5.20 -44.17 -27.74
CA THR A 24 3.84 -44.29 -28.30
C THR A 24 2.66 -44.46 -27.35
N ASP A 25 1.69 -43.57 -27.60
CA ASP A 25 0.25 -43.80 -27.74
C ASP A 25 -0.66 -43.32 -26.59
N VAL A 26 -1.56 -42.41 -26.97
CA VAL A 26 -2.94 -42.15 -26.50
C VAL A 26 -3.28 -42.24 -25.01
N ASN A 27 -3.84 -41.13 -24.51
CA ASN A 27 -4.92 -41.05 -23.51
C ASN A 27 -4.93 -42.14 -22.42
N ASN A 28 -4.35 -41.85 -21.25
CA ASN A 28 -4.79 -42.50 -20.01
C ASN A 28 -4.29 -41.80 -18.73
N GLY A 29 -4.56 -40.51 -18.59
CA GLY A 29 -5.01 -39.98 -17.29
C GLY A 29 -6.47 -40.43 -17.13
N GLY A 30 -6.95 -40.69 -15.91
CA GLY A 30 -8.38 -40.92 -15.71
C GLY A 30 -9.18 -39.67 -16.11
N PRO A 31 -10.51 -39.73 -16.22
CA PRO A 31 -11.29 -38.48 -16.16
C PRO A 31 -10.91 -37.76 -14.86
N GLU A 32 -10.58 -36.47 -14.97
CA GLU A 32 -10.28 -35.61 -13.84
C GLU A 32 -11.42 -35.67 -12.80
N ILE A 33 -11.07 -35.78 -11.52
CA ILE A 33 -12.03 -35.78 -10.41
C ILE A 33 -12.01 -34.39 -9.80
N CYS A 34 -12.87 -33.54 -10.34
CA CYS A 34 -12.92 -32.10 -10.14
C CYS A 34 -13.24 -31.57 -8.73
N ASP A 35 -13.14 -32.38 -7.67
CA ASP A 35 -13.49 -32.02 -6.28
C ASP A 35 -12.57 -32.60 -5.20
N ASN A 36 -11.36 -33.05 -5.55
CA ASN A 36 -10.51 -33.82 -4.65
C ASN A 36 -9.13 -33.22 -4.35
N GLY A 37 -8.77 -32.08 -4.95
CA GLY A 37 -7.52 -31.36 -4.70
C GLY A 37 -6.27 -32.01 -5.31
N ILE A 38 -6.43 -32.85 -6.34
CA ILE A 38 -5.35 -33.59 -6.99
C ILE A 38 -5.50 -33.43 -8.51
N ASP A 39 -4.37 -33.36 -9.21
CA ASP A 39 -4.26 -33.49 -10.67
C ASP A 39 -4.34 -34.99 -11.04
N ASP A 40 -5.55 -35.50 -11.29
CA ASP A 40 -5.84 -36.92 -11.57
C ASP A 40 -5.52 -37.32 -13.02
N ASP A 41 -5.48 -36.36 -13.94
CA ASP A 41 -5.18 -36.61 -15.35
C ASP A 41 -3.74 -36.27 -15.76
N GLY A 42 -3.01 -35.51 -14.94
CA GLY A 42 -1.58 -35.24 -15.01
C GLY A 42 -1.20 -34.09 -15.93
N ASP A 43 -2.12 -33.18 -16.26
CA ASP A 43 -1.89 -32.05 -17.15
C ASP A 43 -1.34 -30.78 -16.45
N GLY A 44 -1.31 -30.80 -15.12
CA GLY A 44 -0.75 -29.75 -14.27
C GLY A 44 -1.78 -28.81 -13.64
N TYR A 45 -3.07 -29.01 -13.91
CA TYR A 45 -4.19 -28.33 -13.26
C TYR A 45 -4.92 -29.31 -12.32
N PHE A 46 -5.64 -28.79 -11.31
CA PHE A 46 -6.41 -29.62 -10.39
C PHE A 46 -7.77 -28.97 -10.13
N ASP A 47 -8.80 -29.80 -9.91
CA ASP A 47 -10.18 -29.36 -9.66
C ASP A 47 -10.70 -28.34 -10.69
N CYS A 48 -11.23 -27.19 -10.24
CA CYS A 48 -11.90 -26.21 -11.11
C CYS A 48 -10.97 -25.29 -11.89
N ASP A 49 -9.68 -25.33 -11.59
CA ASP A 49 -8.65 -24.70 -12.41
C ASP A 49 -8.31 -25.56 -13.64
N ASP A 50 -8.81 -26.80 -13.70
CA ASP A 50 -8.65 -27.73 -14.81
C ASP A 50 -9.70 -27.54 -15.91
N ALA A 51 -9.26 -27.45 -17.16
CA ALA A 51 -10.12 -27.25 -18.32
C ALA A 51 -11.04 -28.45 -18.60
N ASP A 52 -10.61 -29.66 -18.26
CA ASP A 52 -11.40 -30.88 -18.39
C ASP A 52 -12.53 -30.97 -17.34
N CYS A 53 -12.50 -30.10 -16.33
CA CYS A 53 -13.58 -29.89 -15.36
C CYS A 53 -14.66 -28.92 -15.80
N THR A 54 -14.52 -28.28 -16.96
CA THR A 54 -15.51 -27.33 -17.48
C THR A 54 -16.87 -27.99 -17.74
N GLY A 55 -17.89 -27.53 -17.01
CA GLY A 55 -19.27 -28.04 -17.10
C GLY A 55 -19.55 -29.33 -16.31
N THR A 56 -18.60 -29.79 -15.49
CA THR A 56 -18.86 -30.84 -14.50
C THR A 56 -19.59 -30.25 -13.29
N SER A 57 -20.43 -31.04 -12.60
CA SER A 57 -21.22 -30.54 -11.44
C SER A 57 -20.39 -30.15 -10.21
N ALA A 58 -19.10 -30.51 -10.20
CA ALA A 58 -18.17 -30.13 -9.15
C ALA A 58 -17.71 -28.67 -9.29
N CYS A 59 -17.55 -28.19 -10.52
CA CYS A 59 -17.19 -26.80 -10.86
C CYS A 59 -18.37 -26.01 -11.46
N ALA A 60 -19.52 -26.65 -11.48
CA ALA A 60 -20.81 -26.07 -11.76
C ALA A 60 -21.69 -26.35 -10.56
N ASN A 61 -21.23 -25.98 -9.37
CA ASN A 61 -22.13 -25.83 -8.25
C ASN A 61 -22.65 -24.39 -8.34
N PRO A 62 -23.81 -24.13 -8.94
CA PRO A 62 -24.38 -22.80 -8.88
C PRO A 62 -24.60 -22.48 -7.40
N GLU A 63 -24.06 -21.36 -6.96
CA GLU A 63 -24.33 -20.81 -5.64
C GLU A 63 -25.84 -20.86 -5.36
N ILE A 64 -26.21 -21.46 -4.22
CA ILE A 64 -27.59 -21.44 -3.75
C ILE A 64 -27.75 -20.13 -2.98
N CYS A 65 -28.18 -19.11 -3.72
CA CYS A 65 -28.23 -17.72 -3.30
C CYS A 65 -29.08 -17.38 -2.06
N ASN A 66 -29.56 -18.34 -1.27
CA ASN A 66 -30.41 -18.07 -0.12
C ASN A 66 -30.20 -19.01 1.07
N ASN A 67 -29.05 -19.67 1.15
CA ASN A 67 -28.80 -20.69 2.18
C ASN A 67 -27.74 -20.26 3.22
N GLY A 68 -27.08 -19.11 3.05
CA GLY A 68 -26.09 -18.60 3.97
C GLY A 68 -24.76 -19.36 3.97
N ILE A 69 -24.45 -20.06 2.88
CA ILE A 69 -23.24 -20.89 2.73
C ILE A 69 -22.65 -20.62 1.35
N ASP A 70 -21.33 -20.50 1.29
CA ASP A 70 -20.55 -20.51 0.03
C ASP A 70 -20.60 -21.94 -0.56
N ASP A 71 -21.53 -22.18 -1.49
CA ASP A 71 -21.77 -23.50 -2.09
C ASP A 71 -20.79 -23.84 -3.21
N ASP A 72 -20.15 -22.82 -3.80
CA ASP A 72 -19.22 -22.99 -4.92
C ASP A 72 -17.73 -22.82 -4.55
N GLY A 73 -17.46 -22.36 -3.32
CA GLY A 73 -16.16 -22.32 -2.68
C GLY A 73 -15.31 -21.10 -3.06
N ASP A 74 -15.90 -20.05 -3.64
CA ASP A 74 -15.18 -18.86 -4.10
C ASP A 74 -14.93 -17.81 -2.99
N GLY A 75 -15.46 -18.04 -1.79
CA GLY A 75 -15.33 -17.18 -0.61
C GLY A 75 -16.41 -16.12 -0.48
N LYS A 76 -17.41 -16.09 -1.37
CA LYS A 76 -18.59 -15.22 -1.32
C LYS A 76 -19.83 -16.04 -1.01
N ILE A 77 -20.81 -15.41 -0.37
CA ILE A 77 -22.02 -16.10 0.11
C ILE A 77 -23.24 -15.37 -0.42
N ASP A 78 -24.22 -16.12 -0.92
CA ASP A 78 -25.53 -15.60 -1.33
C ASP A 78 -25.44 -14.37 -2.27
N CYS A 79 -26.05 -13.22 -1.92
CA CYS A 79 -26.07 -12.04 -2.80
C CYS A 79 -24.71 -11.34 -2.96
N ALA A 80 -23.75 -11.61 -2.06
CA ALA A 80 -22.38 -11.13 -2.23
C ALA A 80 -21.65 -11.88 -3.37
N ASP A 81 -22.15 -13.05 -3.78
CA ASP A 81 -21.65 -13.76 -4.95
C ASP A 81 -22.25 -13.20 -6.26
N SER A 82 -21.35 -12.83 -7.16
CA SER A 82 -21.66 -12.42 -8.53
C SER A 82 -22.48 -13.43 -9.36
N GLN A 83 -22.45 -14.72 -9.01
CA GLN A 83 -23.27 -15.75 -9.67
C GLN A 83 -24.75 -15.68 -9.28
N CYS A 84 -25.07 -14.94 -8.21
CA CYS A 84 -26.42 -14.74 -7.69
C CYS A 84 -27.16 -13.55 -8.27
N LEU A 85 -26.52 -12.72 -9.09
CA LEU A 85 -27.14 -11.58 -9.75
C LEU A 85 -28.43 -11.95 -10.49
N GLY A 86 -29.54 -11.32 -10.10
CA GLY A 86 -30.88 -11.55 -10.63
C GLY A 86 -31.56 -12.84 -10.16
N ARG A 87 -31.02 -13.53 -9.15
CA ARG A 87 -31.62 -14.69 -8.49
C ARG A 87 -32.25 -14.29 -7.16
N VAL A 88 -33.06 -15.18 -6.60
CA VAL A 88 -33.74 -14.95 -5.31
C VAL A 88 -32.77 -15.22 -4.17
N GLY A 89 -32.45 -14.14 -3.44
CA GLY A 89 -31.57 -14.04 -2.29
C GLY A 89 -32.13 -14.61 -0.99
N PRO A 90 -31.39 -14.49 0.14
CA PRO A 90 -31.89 -14.79 1.48
C PRO A 90 -33.15 -13.98 1.77
N GLY A 91 -34.09 -14.51 2.56
CA GLY A 91 -35.32 -13.76 2.87
C GLY A 91 -36.31 -13.56 1.70
N GLY A 92 -35.95 -14.00 0.48
CA GLY A 92 -36.80 -13.88 -0.71
C GLY A 92 -36.60 -12.59 -1.50
N ILE A 93 -35.55 -11.82 -1.21
CA ILE A 93 -35.13 -10.64 -1.98
C ILE A 93 -34.54 -11.04 -3.34
N LEU A 94 -34.29 -10.07 -4.21
CA LEU A 94 -33.59 -10.30 -5.48
C LEU A 94 -32.18 -9.74 -5.37
N CYS A 95 -31.16 -10.54 -5.69
CA CYS A 95 -29.79 -10.04 -5.64
C CYS A 95 -29.50 -9.10 -6.82
N GLU A 96 -28.85 -7.98 -6.55
CA GLU A 96 -28.59 -6.83 -7.40
C GLU A 96 -27.09 -6.48 -7.40
N LEU A 97 -26.67 -5.57 -8.29
CA LEU A 97 -25.26 -5.10 -8.36
C LEU A 97 -25.00 -3.87 -7.48
N GLN A 98 -26.08 -3.21 -7.09
CA GLN A 98 -26.20 -2.04 -6.21
C GLN A 98 -27.61 -2.13 -5.63
N GLU A 99 -27.81 -1.74 -4.38
CA GLU A 99 -29.14 -1.77 -3.78
C GLU A 99 -30.07 -0.72 -4.42
N TYR A 100 -31.09 -1.17 -5.16
CA TYR A 100 -32.14 -0.29 -5.70
C TYR A 100 -33.50 -0.46 -5.01
N ASN A 101 -33.72 -1.57 -4.30
CA ASN A 101 -34.96 -1.86 -3.57
C ASN A 101 -34.83 -1.52 -2.08
N CYS A 102 -34.70 -0.23 -1.79
CA CYS A 102 -34.44 0.30 -0.44
C CYS A 102 -35.63 0.26 0.55
N ASN A 103 -36.50 -0.74 0.46
CA ASN A 103 -37.62 -0.91 1.40
C ASN A 103 -38.10 -2.36 1.54
N ASP A 104 -37.30 -3.33 1.11
CA ASP A 104 -37.66 -4.74 1.16
C ASP A 104 -37.05 -5.49 2.37
N GLY A 105 -36.20 -4.80 3.16
CA GLY A 105 -35.63 -5.32 4.39
C GLY A 105 -34.46 -6.28 4.17
N GLY A 106 -33.86 -6.31 2.98
CA GLY A 106 -32.71 -7.15 2.67
C GLY A 106 -31.54 -6.39 2.05
N ASP A 107 -30.36 -6.99 2.21
CA ASP A 107 -29.11 -6.55 1.60
C ASP A 107 -29.06 -7.15 0.18
N ASN A 108 -29.48 -6.37 -0.81
CA ASN A 108 -29.67 -6.89 -2.15
C ASN A 108 -28.36 -7.00 -2.94
N ASP A 109 -27.29 -6.31 -2.59
CA ASP A 109 -25.99 -6.38 -3.29
C ASP A 109 -24.86 -7.06 -2.48
N GLY A 110 -25.13 -7.38 -1.21
CA GLY A 110 -24.30 -8.21 -0.35
C GLY A 110 -23.13 -7.48 0.31
N ASP A 111 -23.18 -6.15 0.44
CA ASP A 111 -22.10 -5.35 1.01
C ASP A 111 -22.17 -5.19 2.55
N GLY A 112 -23.29 -5.61 3.14
CA GLY A 112 -23.55 -5.62 4.57
C GLY A 112 -24.43 -4.47 5.07
N PHE A 113 -24.85 -3.55 4.20
CA PHE A 113 -25.85 -2.54 4.51
C PHE A 113 -27.24 -2.95 3.98
N VAL A 114 -28.30 -2.33 4.53
CA VAL A 114 -29.69 -2.72 4.24
C VAL A 114 -30.57 -1.48 4.18
N ASP A 115 -31.39 -1.38 3.13
CA ASP A 115 -32.36 -0.32 2.89
C ASP A 115 -31.72 1.07 3.11
N CYS A 116 -32.25 1.89 4.02
CA CYS A 116 -31.79 3.27 4.20
C CYS A 116 -30.48 3.41 4.97
N ASN A 117 -29.97 2.31 5.54
CA ASN A 117 -28.60 2.28 6.05
C ASN A 117 -27.58 2.00 4.94
N ASP A 118 -28.05 1.69 3.73
CA ASP A 118 -27.22 1.44 2.55
C ASP A 118 -26.87 2.74 1.80
N PRO A 119 -25.57 3.03 1.57
CA PRO A 119 -25.15 4.22 0.83
C PRO A 119 -25.69 4.32 -0.60
N ASP A 120 -25.95 3.21 -1.28
CA ASP A 120 -26.55 3.19 -2.61
C ASP A 120 -28.04 3.58 -2.57
N CYS A 121 -28.66 3.54 -1.39
CA CYS A 121 -30.06 3.86 -1.14
C CYS A 121 -30.35 5.29 -0.67
N TYR A 122 -29.35 6.12 -0.35
CA TYR A 122 -29.55 7.50 0.12
C TYR A 122 -30.35 8.40 -0.82
N SER A 123 -30.35 8.10 -2.13
CA SER A 123 -31.13 8.88 -3.11
C SER A 123 -32.54 8.33 -3.38
N SER A 124 -32.93 7.26 -2.68
CA SER A 124 -34.19 6.56 -2.88
C SER A 124 -35.37 7.29 -2.25
N MET A 125 -36.49 7.40 -2.98
CA MET A 125 -37.73 8.01 -2.46
C MET A 125 -38.32 7.31 -1.23
N PHE A 126 -37.83 6.11 -0.91
CA PHE A 126 -38.25 5.32 0.25
C PHE A 126 -37.49 5.67 1.51
N CYS A 127 -36.25 6.14 1.35
CA CYS A 127 -35.40 6.65 2.43
C CYS A 127 -35.58 8.13 2.66
N GLN A 128 -36.23 8.83 1.72
CA GLN A 128 -36.80 10.16 1.93
C GLN A 128 -38.05 10.13 2.85
N GLY A 129 -37.95 9.41 3.96
CA GLY A 129 -38.96 9.27 5.01
C GLY A 129 -39.12 10.56 5.81
N ALA A 130 -40.04 10.55 6.78
CA ALA A 130 -40.14 11.66 7.71
C ALA A 130 -39.15 11.42 8.85
N GLU A 131 -38.26 12.37 9.08
CA GLU A 131 -37.31 12.37 10.18
C GLU A 131 -38.01 12.13 11.53
N ASN A 132 -37.47 11.24 12.36
CA ASN A 132 -37.89 11.12 13.75
C ASN A 132 -36.99 11.99 14.63
N CYS A 133 -37.47 13.21 14.82
CA CYS A 133 -36.84 14.35 15.48
C CYS A 133 -36.39 14.20 16.96
N SER A 134 -36.07 13.00 17.47
CA SER A 134 -35.72 12.79 18.89
C SER A 134 -34.94 11.50 19.20
N ASN A 135 -34.35 10.81 18.23
CA ASN A 135 -33.68 9.52 18.45
C ASN A 135 -32.16 9.54 18.20
N GLY A 136 -31.56 10.67 17.83
CA GLY A 136 -30.12 10.83 17.65
C GLY A 136 -29.59 10.20 16.36
N ILE A 137 -30.45 9.92 15.38
CA ILE A 137 -30.11 9.23 14.12
C ILE A 137 -30.73 10.02 12.97
N ASP A 138 -30.03 10.11 11.84
CA ASP A 138 -30.53 10.65 10.58
C ASP A 138 -31.46 9.60 9.93
N ASP A 139 -32.77 9.66 10.20
CA ASP A 139 -33.75 8.66 9.76
C ASP A 139 -34.13 8.81 8.29
N ASP A 140 -33.88 9.97 7.67
CA ASP A 140 -34.17 10.23 6.25
C ASP A 140 -32.95 10.35 5.32
N GLY A 141 -31.75 10.27 5.90
CA GLY A 141 -30.47 10.13 5.22
C GLY A 141 -29.97 11.40 4.53
N ASP A 142 -30.45 12.58 4.94
CA ASP A 142 -30.08 13.86 4.33
C ASP A 142 -28.81 14.51 4.93
N GLY A 143 -28.28 13.91 6.00
CA GLY A 143 -27.09 14.31 6.74
C GLY A 143 -27.36 15.27 7.90
N LEU A 144 -28.62 15.56 8.19
CA LEU A 144 -29.06 16.29 9.37
C LEU A 144 -29.73 15.30 10.34
N ILE A 145 -29.64 15.59 11.65
CA ILE A 145 -30.14 14.69 12.70
C ILE A 145 -31.11 15.46 13.57
N ASP A 146 -32.23 14.84 13.90
CA ASP A 146 -33.22 15.34 14.86
C ASP A 146 -33.66 16.79 14.58
N CYS A 147 -33.58 17.69 15.55
CA CYS A 147 -34.07 19.07 15.41
C CYS A 147 -33.14 19.98 14.60
N ASN A 148 -31.93 19.51 14.27
CA ASN A 148 -31.09 20.14 13.26
C ASN A 148 -31.58 19.82 11.83
N ASP A 149 -32.48 18.86 11.67
CA ASP A 149 -33.16 18.57 10.43
C ASP A 149 -34.27 19.60 10.13
N SER A 150 -34.25 20.12 8.90
CA SER A 150 -35.26 21.07 8.45
C SER A 150 -36.67 20.47 8.33
N ASP A 151 -36.79 19.17 8.15
CA ASP A 151 -38.04 18.42 8.09
C ASP A 151 -38.67 18.23 9.50
N CYS A 152 -37.91 18.51 10.56
CA CYS A 152 -38.38 18.57 11.95
C CYS A 152 -39.03 19.89 12.36
N THR A 153 -39.16 20.84 11.43
CA THR A 153 -39.77 22.15 11.69
C THR A 153 -41.20 22.01 12.25
N GLY A 154 -41.37 22.36 13.53
CA GLY A 154 -42.66 22.34 14.23
C GLY A 154 -43.03 21.00 14.87
N ASN A 155 -42.10 20.04 14.94
CA ASN A 155 -42.25 18.83 15.72
C ASN A 155 -42.26 19.17 17.23
N PRO A 156 -43.21 18.63 18.04
CA PRO A 156 -43.24 18.83 19.48
C PRO A 156 -41.94 18.50 20.22
N ALA A 157 -41.14 17.57 19.71
CA ALA A 157 -39.82 17.22 20.24
C ALA A 157 -38.82 18.39 20.16
N CYS A 158 -38.93 19.24 19.13
CA CYS A 158 -38.08 20.40 18.91
C CYS A 158 -38.69 21.70 19.46
N THR A 159 -39.62 21.57 20.40
CA THR A 159 -40.36 22.70 21.00
C THR A 159 -40.64 22.49 22.49
N VAL A 160 -40.01 21.48 23.09
CA VAL A 160 -40.00 21.32 24.54
C VAL A 160 -39.07 22.37 25.14
N ALA A 161 -39.34 22.78 26.37
CA ALA A 161 -38.47 23.72 27.07
C ALA A 161 -37.29 22.92 27.60
N GLU A 162 -36.08 23.40 27.34
CA GLU A 162 -34.84 22.81 27.82
C GLU A 162 -34.85 22.63 29.35
N ASN A 163 -34.31 21.50 29.82
CA ASN A 163 -34.05 21.28 31.23
C ASN A 163 -32.60 21.60 31.53
N CYS A 164 -32.38 22.77 32.10
CA CYS A 164 -31.08 23.41 32.21
C CYS A 164 -30.03 22.76 33.15
N PHE A 165 -30.13 21.45 33.49
CA PHE A 165 -29.21 20.80 34.44
C PHE A 165 -29.17 19.25 34.38
N ASN A 166 -29.69 18.61 33.33
CA ASN A 166 -29.69 17.13 33.24
C ASN A 166 -28.64 16.54 32.29
N GLY A 167 -27.81 17.37 31.63
CA GLY A 167 -26.76 16.93 30.72
C GLY A 167 -27.29 16.35 29.41
N ILE A 168 -28.50 16.72 29.01
CA ILE A 168 -29.17 16.22 27.80
C ILE A 168 -29.77 17.40 27.07
N ASP A 169 -29.56 17.47 25.76
CA ASP A 169 -30.24 18.37 24.83
C ASP A 169 -31.74 17.98 24.76
N ASP A 170 -32.57 18.55 25.62
CA ASP A 170 -33.98 18.21 25.74
C ASP A 170 -34.83 18.82 24.62
N ASP A 171 -34.37 19.88 23.95
CA ASP A 171 -35.06 20.53 22.83
C ASP A 171 -34.42 20.31 21.45
N GLY A 172 -33.26 19.66 21.40
CA GLY A 172 -32.57 19.14 20.22
C GLY A 172 -31.81 20.20 19.43
N ASP A 173 -31.64 21.42 19.93
CA ASP A 173 -31.04 22.52 19.17
C ASP A 173 -29.50 22.47 19.11
N GLY A 174 -28.89 21.47 19.76
CA GLY A 174 -27.46 21.19 19.79
C GLY A 174 -26.73 21.86 20.95
N TYR A 175 -27.44 22.58 21.83
CA TYR A 175 -26.91 23.13 23.07
C TYR A 175 -27.51 22.36 24.25
N ILE A 176 -26.73 22.18 25.32
CA ILE A 176 -27.18 21.45 26.51
C ILE A 176 -27.12 22.34 27.73
N ASP A 177 -28.08 22.18 28.63
CA ASP A 177 -28.09 22.82 29.94
C ASP A 177 -27.88 24.36 29.84
N CYS A 178 -26.86 24.91 30.50
CA CYS A 178 -26.62 26.36 30.57
C CYS A 178 -25.92 26.95 29.33
N ASP A 179 -25.39 26.10 28.45
CA ASP A 179 -24.92 26.52 27.12
C ASP A 179 -26.10 26.81 26.18
N ASP A 180 -27.29 26.33 26.52
CA ASP A 180 -28.52 26.61 25.78
C ASP A 180 -29.02 28.04 26.06
N SER A 181 -29.27 28.78 24.98
CA SER A 181 -29.81 30.14 25.03
C SER A 181 -31.21 30.23 25.65
N ASP A 182 -31.99 29.16 25.61
CA ASP A 182 -33.30 29.04 26.26
C ASP A 182 -33.18 28.86 27.78
N CYS A 183 -32.00 28.48 28.29
CA CYS A 183 -31.65 28.40 29.71
C CYS A 183 -31.07 29.68 30.31
N SER A 184 -30.93 30.74 29.51
CA SER A 184 -30.41 32.06 29.93
C SER A 184 -31.18 32.78 31.05
N SER A 185 -32.25 32.19 31.59
CA SER A 185 -33.01 32.71 32.73
C SER A 185 -33.30 31.69 33.83
N ALA A 186 -32.71 30.50 33.75
CA ALA A 186 -32.79 29.48 34.79
C ALA A 186 -32.02 29.95 36.03
N GLU A 187 -32.60 29.75 37.23
CA GLU A 187 -31.92 30.13 38.49
C GLU A 187 -30.68 29.25 38.74
N GLU A 188 -30.62 28.10 38.06
CA GLU A 188 -29.58 27.08 38.10
C GLU A 188 -28.32 27.47 37.32
N CYS A 189 -28.45 28.25 36.24
CA CYS A 189 -27.33 28.79 35.43
C CYS A 189 -26.86 30.17 35.92
N GLU A 190 -27.32 30.59 37.09
CA GLU A 190 -26.95 31.83 37.78
C GLU A 190 -26.23 31.49 39.11
N GLY A 191 -25.60 30.30 39.15
CA GLY A 191 -24.89 29.72 40.28
C GLY A 191 -23.66 30.51 40.70
N THR A 192 -23.08 30.13 41.83
CA THR A 192 -21.75 30.60 42.24
C THR A 192 -20.91 29.34 42.34
N GLU A 193 -19.85 29.23 41.55
CA GLU A 193 -18.99 28.05 41.54
C GLU A 193 -18.45 27.69 42.94
N ASP A 194 -18.58 26.43 43.35
CA ASP A 194 -17.83 25.88 44.48
C ASP A 194 -16.48 25.38 43.97
N CYS A 195 -15.50 26.28 44.04
CA CYS A 195 -14.14 26.14 43.52
C CYS A 195 -13.28 24.98 44.08
N THR A 196 -13.87 23.90 44.62
CA THR A 196 -13.17 22.84 45.37
C THR A 196 -13.73 21.43 45.23
N ASN A 197 -14.81 21.20 44.48
CA ASN A 197 -15.55 19.95 44.52
C ASN A 197 -15.45 19.09 43.25
N GLY A 198 -14.80 19.60 42.19
CA GLY A 198 -14.54 18.88 40.95
C GLY A 198 -15.76 18.76 40.03
N ILE A 199 -16.77 19.60 40.22
CA ILE A 199 -18.02 19.64 39.48
C ILE A 199 -18.26 21.09 39.09
N ASP A 200 -18.74 21.31 37.88
CA ASP A 200 -19.22 22.59 37.39
C ASP A 200 -20.58 22.91 38.04
N ASP A 201 -20.59 23.79 39.03
CA ASP A 201 -21.75 24.16 39.86
C ASP A 201 -22.55 25.34 39.32
N ASP A 202 -22.03 26.09 38.34
CA ASP A 202 -22.75 27.19 37.68
C ASP A 202 -23.02 27.00 36.17
N GLY A 203 -22.52 25.90 35.61
CA GLY A 203 -22.91 25.34 34.32
C GLY A 203 -22.16 25.92 33.13
N ASP A 204 -21.03 26.59 33.32
CA ASP A 204 -20.24 27.21 32.24
C ASP A 204 -19.16 26.30 31.65
N TRP A 205 -19.16 25.03 32.05
CA TRP A 205 -18.28 23.92 31.67
C TRP A 205 -16.85 24.01 32.23
N LEU A 206 -16.60 24.97 33.10
CA LEU A 206 -15.33 25.13 33.77
C LEU A 206 -15.54 24.80 35.25
N ALA A 207 -14.99 23.68 35.69
CA ALA A 207 -15.07 23.28 37.09
C ALA A 207 -13.86 23.80 37.89
N ASP A 208 -14.10 24.15 39.15
CA ASP A 208 -13.10 24.57 40.13
C ASP A 208 -12.18 25.71 39.64
N CYS A 209 -10.85 25.53 39.69
CA CYS A 209 -9.88 26.58 39.38
C CYS A 209 -9.69 26.83 37.88
N ASN A 210 -10.33 26.02 37.02
CA ASN A 210 -10.41 26.30 35.60
C ASN A 210 -11.51 27.31 35.29
N ASP A 211 -12.40 27.58 36.25
CA ASP A 211 -13.45 28.57 36.18
C ASP A 211 -12.90 30.00 36.46
N PRO A 212 -13.08 30.97 35.53
CA PRO A 212 -12.75 32.38 35.75
C PRO A 212 -13.40 32.99 37.00
N ASP A 213 -14.55 32.50 37.45
CA ASP A 213 -15.23 32.96 38.65
C ASP A 213 -14.52 32.49 39.95
N CYS A 214 -13.61 31.52 39.82
CA CYS A 214 -12.72 31.04 40.88
C CYS A 214 -11.34 31.70 40.94
N ASP A 215 -11.03 32.66 40.04
CA ASP A 215 -9.76 33.41 39.96
C ASP A 215 -9.31 34.04 41.30
N SER A 216 -10.26 34.34 42.18
CA SER A 216 -9.99 34.98 43.48
C SER A 216 -10.09 34.03 44.68
N HIS A 217 -10.36 32.74 44.43
CA HIS A 217 -10.59 31.77 45.48
C HIS A 217 -9.26 31.34 46.14
N PRO A 218 -9.17 31.25 47.48
CA PRO A 218 -7.93 30.94 48.19
C PRO A 218 -7.26 29.61 47.83
N ASN A 219 -8.01 28.67 47.26
CA ASN A 219 -7.50 27.37 46.83
C ASN A 219 -6.92 27.40 45.40
N CYS A 220 -7.39 28.33 44.55
CA CYS A 220 -6.89 28.57 43.20
C CYS A 220 -5.78 29.64 43.17
N THR A 221 -5.31 30.05 44.36
CA THR A 221 -4.19 30.97 44.55
C THR A 221 -3.08 30.32 45.38
N GLY A 222 -3.07 28.98 45.39
CA GLY A 222 -2.10 28.14 46.07
C GLY A 222 -0.66 28.37 45.60
N THR A 223 0.30 28.02 46.43
CA THR A 223 1.72 27.98 46.02
C THR A 223 2.03 26.53 45.68
N GLU A 224 2.29 26.26 44.40
CA GLU A 224 2.69 24.94 43.92
C GLU A 224 3.99 24.45 44.60
N ILE A 225 4.03 23.18 45.01
CA ILE A 225 5.26 22.53 45.49
C ILE A 225 5.86 21.77 44.32
N CYS A 226 6.77 22.44 43.61
CA CYS A 226 7.35 22.04 42.34
C CYS A 226 8.23 20.76 42.30
N ASP A 227 8.10 19.81 43.23
CA ASP A 227 8.93 18.60 43.31
C ASP A 227 8.24 17.37 43.93
N ASN A 228 6.91 17.31 43.98
CA ASN A 228 6.19 16.27 44.73
C ASN A 228 5.23 15.41 43.88
N GLY A 229 5.03 15.74 42.61
CA GLY A 229 4.19 14.98 41.67
C GLY A 229 2.68 15.13 41.91
N ILE A 230 2.26 16.20 42.57
CA ILE A 230 0.86 16.52 42.90
C ILE A 230 0.61 17.95 42.46
N ASP A 231 -0.55 18.19 41.85
CA ASP A 231 -1.06 19.51 41.51
C ASP A 231 -1.57 20.17 42.81
N ASP A 232 -0.70 20.90 43.51
CA ASP A 232 -0.96 21.47 44.84
C ASP A 232 -1.80 22.75 44.77
N ASP A 233 -1.85 23.43 43.62
CA ASP A 233 -2.74 24.57 43.38
C ASP A 233 -3.97 24.25 42.52
N GLN A 234 -4.09 22.99 42.05
CA GLN A 234 -5.21 22.41 41.31
C GLN A 234 -5.54 23.15 40.01
N ASN A 235 -4.52 23.73 39.37
CA ASN A 235 -4.66 24.41 38.08
C ASN A 235 -4.54 23.46 36.86
N GLY A 236 -4.43 22.15 37.12
CA GLY A 236 -4.36 21.10 36.11
C GLY A 236 -2.96 20.75 35.62
N VAL A 237 -1.92 21.39 36.15
CA VAL A 237 -0.51 21.12 35.79
C VAL A 237 0.33 20.86 37.03
N THR A 238 1.12 19.78 37.01
CA THR A 238 1.91 19.34 38.17
C THR A 238 3.36 19.80 38.07
N ASP A 239 3.98 20.15 39.20
CA ASP A 239 5.42 20.42 39.33
C ASP A 239 5.97 21.41 38.27
N CYS A 240 6.93 21.00 37.44
CA CYS A 240 7.65 21.90 36.51
C CYS A 240 6.87 22.26 35.25
N ILE A 241 5.79 21.52 34.98
CA ILE A 241 4.81 21.87 33.95
C ILE A 241 4.00 23.09 34.42
N ASP A 242 3.94 23.33 35.74
CA ASP A 242 3.23 24.46 36.32
C ASP A 242 3.94 25.82 36.05
N PRO A 243 3.26 26.81 35.45
CA PRO A 243 3.79 28.17 35.27
C PRO A 243 4.27 28.85 36.56
N ALA A 244 3.71 28.51 37.72
CA ALA A 244 4.15 28.95 39.05
C ALA A 244 5.56 28.43 39.39
N CYS A 245 5.99 27.34 38.77
CA CYS A 245 7.28 26.67 38.97
C CYS A 245 8.36 27.06 37.96
N ALA A 246 8.07 27.92 36.98
CA ALA A 246 9.00 28.37 35.93
C ALA A 246 10.31 29.02 36.43
N SER A 247 10.39 29.40 37.72
CA SER A 247 11.62 29.92 38.34
C SER A 247 12.13 29.09 39.51
N HIS A 248 11.51 27.93 39.75
CA HIS A 248 11.83 27.07 40.86
C HIS A 248 13.14 26.29 40.58
N PRO A 249 14.08 26.17 41.53
CA PRO A 249 15.35 25.48 41.32
C PRO A 249 15.25 23.99 40.97
N ALA A 250 14.08 23.37 41.17
CA ALA A 250 13.80 22.00 40.71
C ALA A 250 13.54 21.92 39.20
N CYS A 251 13.11 23.04 38.59
CA CYS A 251 12.68 23.16 37.20
C CYS A 251 13.68 24.00 36.37
N GLN A 252 14.97 23.78 36.64
CA GLN A 252 16.09 24.50 36.03
C GLN A 252 17.28 23.55 35.82
N PRO A 253 18.04 23.74 34.73
CA PRO A 253 18.09 22.87 33.56
C PRO A 253 19.00 21.68 33.84
N THR A 254 18.41 20.49 33.94
CA THR A 254 19.23 19.28 33.87
C THR A 254 18.48 18.19 33.11
N GLU A 255 18.12 18.49 31.88
CA GLU A 255 17.65 17.47 30.96
C GLU A 255 18.76 16.45 30.70
N ASN A 256 18.44 15.16 30.87
CA ASN A 256 19.32 14.10 30.42
C ASN A 256 18.88 13.69 29.02
N CYS A 257 19.57 14.24 28.04
CA CYS A 257 19.30 14.16 26.61
C CYS A 257 19.26 12.74 25.97
N SER A 258 19.33 11.67 26.76
CA SER A 258 19.50 10.30 26.27
C SER A 258 18.73 9.22 27.05
N ASN A 259 17.87 9.56 28.00
CA ASN A 259 17.14 8.58 28.82
C ASN A 259 15.68 8.37 28.43
N GLY A 260 15.16 9.08 27.42
CA GLY A 260 13.78 8.97 26.98
C GLY A 260 12.76 9.46 28.00
N SER A 261 13.15 10.39 28.86
CA SER A 261 12.30 11.03 29.87
C SER A 261 12.38 12.54 29.71
N ASP A 262 11.39 13.25 30.25
CA ASP A 262 11.40 14.71 30.42
C ASP A 262 11.87 14.95 31.86
N ASP A 263 13.17 15.19 32.06
CA ASP A 263 13.78 15.30 33.38
C ASP A 263 13.64 16.69 34.01
N ASP A 264 13.33 17.72 33.23
CA ASP A 264 13.07 19.07 33.74
C ASP A 264 11.61 19.55 33.62
N GLY A 265 10.75 18.73 33.04
CA GLY A 265 9.29 18.82 33.10
C GLY A 265 8.71 19.90 32.19
N ASP A 266 9.39 20.26 31.10
CA ASP A 266 8.93 21.28 30.16
C ASP A 266 8.07 20.72 29.00
N GLY A 267 7.89 19.39 28.97
CA GLY A 267 7.10 18.67 27.98
C GLY A 267 7.89 18.19 26.76
N LEU A 268 9.20 18.49 26.68
CA LEU A 268 10.09 17.99 25.65
C LEU A 268 11.00 16.88 26.21
N ILE A 269 11.42 15.95 25.36
CA ILE A 269 12.24 14.80 25.77
C ILE A 269 13.51 14.72 24.94
N ASP A 270 14.63 14.36 25.59
CA ASP A 270 15.90 14.06 24.91
C ASP A 270 16.32 15.16 23.89
N CYS A 271 16.61 14.81 22.63
CA CYS A 271 17.03 15.77 21.60
C CYS A 271 15.90 16.67 21.07
N ALA A 272 14.64 16.38 21.39
CA ALA A 272 13.54 17.28 21.09
C ALA A 272 13.51 18.49 22.05
N ASP A 273 14.18 18.36 23.20
CA ASP A 273 14.39 19.46 24.13
C ASP A 273 15.48 20.42 23.62
N SER A 274 15.15 21.70 23.60
CA SER A 274 16.06 22.77 23.21
C SER A 274 17.26 22.94 24.15
N ASP A 275 17.15 22.52 25.41
CA ASP A 275 18.23 22.51 26.39
C ASP A 275 19.28 21.42 26.10
N CYS A 276 18.93 20.45 25.25
CA CYS A 276 19.83 19.39 24.78
C CYS A 276 20.68 19.76 23.57
N ILE A 277 20.47 20.92 22.94
CA ILE A 277 21.23 21.34 21.77
C ILE A 277 22.74 21.39 22.08
N GLY A 278 23.53 20.62 21.32
CA GLY A 278 24.97 20.48 21.48
C GLY A 278 25.41 19.50 22.58
N GLN A 279 24.47 18.85 23.26
CA GLN A 279 24.71 17.77 24.21
C GLN A 279 24.65 16.40 23.51
N ALA A 280 25.19 15.37 24.17
CA ALA A 280 25.15 14.01 23.65
C ALA A 280 23.80 13.36 23.99
N GLY A 281 23.04 12.99 22.96
CA GLY A 281 21.79 12.25 23.10
C GLY A 281 21.91 10.77 22.83
N ASN A 282 20.78 10.08 22.69
CA ASN A 282 20.74 8.64 22.44
C ASN A 282 21.11 8.28 20.99
N GLY A 283 22.40 8.39 20.66
CA GLY A 283 22.95 7.98 19.36
C GLY A 283 23.81 9.04 18.69
N GLY A 284 23.54 10.32 18.95
CA GLY A 284 24.22 11.45 18.31
C GLY A 284 24.43 12.64 19.24
N THR A 285 24.91 13.75 18.68
CA THR A 285 24.86 15.06 19.36
C THR A 285 23.59 15.74 18.92
N CYS A 286 22.75 16.21 19.85
CA CYS A 286 21.52 16.91 19.50
C CYS A 286 21.82 18.25 18.82
N GLN A 287 21.00 18.63 17.85
CA GLN A 287 21.18 19.73 16.92
C GLN A 287 19.85 20.47 16.76
N ALA A 288 19.90 21.70 16.27
CA ALA A 288 18.69 22.50 16.00
C ALA A 288 18.10 22.25 14.60
N THR A 289 18.89 21.61 13.74
CA THR A 289 18.60 21.20 12.36
C THR A 289 19.54 20.05 12.03
N GLU A 290 19.12 19.05 11.29
CA GLU A 290 19.94 17.90 10.92
C GLU A 290 21.13 18.32 10.04
N THR A 291 22.35 18.21 10.59
CA THR A 291 23.61 18.46 9.85
C THR A 291 24.53 17.25 9.79
N SER A 292 24.12 16.16 10.42
CA SER A 292 24.83 14.91 10.62
C SER A 292 24.35 13.85 9.61
N CYS A 293 24.18 14.25 8.36
CA CYS A 293 23.39 13.57 7.31
C CYS A 293 23.80 12.13 6.87
N THR A 294 24.67 11.44 7.58
CA THR A 294 25.12 10.07 7.25
C THR A 294 25.38 9.19 8.47
N ASP A 295 24.96 9.62 9.67
CA ASP A 295 25.21 8.87 10.91
C ASP A 295 24.02 8.02 11.37
N SER A 296 22.90 8.08 10.64
CA SER A 296 21.66 7.33 10.88
C SER A 296 20.97 7.67 12.20
N PHE A 297 21.22 8.89 12.68
CA PHE A 297 20.53 9.47 13.82
C PHE A 297 19.68 10.65 13.37
N ASP A 298 18.65 10.90 14.18
CA ASP A 298 17.77 12.06 14.08
C ASP A 298 18.30 13.05 15.12
N ASN A 299 19.25 13.87 14.70
CA ASN A 299 19.98 14.76 15.58
C ASN A 299 19.15 15.98 15.96
N ASP A 300 18.11 16.36 15.23
CA ASP A 300 17.21 17.47 15.58
C ASP A 300 15.81 17.04 16.05
N ALA A 301 15.56 15.73 16.10
CA ALA A 301 14.37 15.08 16.64
C ALA A 301 13.07 15.45 15.91
N ASP A 302 13.13 15.75 14.61
CA ASP A 302 11.96 16.08 13.80
C ASP A 302 11.23 14.84 13.23
N GLY A 303 11.80 13.65 13.45
CA GLY A 303 11.30 12.36 13.00
C GLY A 303 11.93 11.85 11.71
N GLN A 304 12.89 12.58 11.13
CA GLN A 304 13.59 12.20 9.90
C GLN A 304 15.09 11.97 10.18
N THR A 305 15.75 11.20 9.31
CA THR A 305 17.15 10.81 9.50
C THR A 305 17.92 10.91 8.20
N ASP A 306 19.18 11.33 8.29
CA ASP A 306 20.14 11.39 7.18
C ASP A 306 19.55 12.04 5.91
N CYS A 307 19.73 11.43 4.74
CA CYS A 307 19.24 11.92 3.46
C CYS A 307 17.72 11.82 3.28
N SER A 308 17.01 11.26 4.25
CA SER A 308 15.55 11.33 4.29
C SER A 308 15.09 12.65 4.92
N ASP A 309 15.99 13.34 5.62
CA ASP A 309 15.77 14.63 6.24
C ASP A 309 15.83 15.79 5.22
N PRO A 310 14.83 16.68 5.17
CA PRO A 310 14.83 17.88 4.33
C PRO A 310 16.02 18.81 4.57
N ASP A 311 16.52 18.90 5.80
CA ASP A 311 17.66 19.76 6.16
C ASP A 311 18.98 19.22 5.58
N CYS A 312 19.03 17.93 5.28
CA CYS A 312 20.13 17.28 4.58
C CYS A 312 20.11 17.40 3.05
N ALA A 313 19.09 18.04 2.45
CA ALA A 313 18.95 18.12 0.99
C ALA A 313 20.13 18.82 0.28
N ALA A 314 20.85 19.70 0.97
CA ALA A 314 22.03 20.39 0.45
C ALA A 314 23.35 19.65 0.72
N ASP A 315 23.33 18.60 1.54
CA ASP A 315 24.54 17.87 1.89
C ASP A 315 25.06 17.05 0.70
N ALA A 316 26.37 17.12 0.45
CA ALA A 316 27.00 16.45 -0.69
C ALA A 316 26.90 14.92 -0.64
N ALA A 317 26.68 14.33 0.53
CA ALA A 317 26.40 12.91 0.70
C ALA A 317 24.97 12.53 0.31
N CYS A 318 24.03 13.48 0.45
CA CYS A 318 22.61 13.31 0.11
C CYS A 318 22.23 13.84 -1.27
N GLN A 319 23.12 14.60 -1.89
CA GLN A 319 23.07 14.88 -3.32
C GLN A 319 23.41 13.60 -4.09
N THR A 320 22.38 12.83 -4.44
CA THR A 320 22.55 11.58 -5.19
C THR A 320 23.26 11.83 -6.52
N ALA A 321 24.10 10.85 -6.88
CA ALA A 321 24.90 10.83 -8.09
C ALA A 321 24.08 11.23 -9.32
N SER A 322 24.68 12.04 -10.20
CA SER A 322 24.12 12.41 -11.49
C SER A 322 23.53 11.19 -12.19
N CYS A 323 22.22 11.19 -12.42
CA CYS A 323 21.55 10.09 -13.09
C CYS A 323 22.12 9.90 -14.50
N THR A 324 22.67 8.71 -14.77
CA THR A 324 23.19 8.36 -16.08
C THR A 324 22.05 8.11 -17.05
N THR A 325 21.84 9.00 -18.03
CA THR A 325 20.89 8.78 -19.13
C THR A 325 21.49 7.85 -20.18
N ILE A 326 20.67 6.97 -20.77
CA ILE A 326 21.05 6.15 -21.93
C ILE A 326 20.31 6.66 -23.17
N THR A 327 21.02 6.77 -24.27
CA THR A 327 20.45 6.97 -25.61
C THR A 327 21.31 6.19 -26.58
N GLU A 328 20.86 5.01 -26.99
CA GLU A 328 21.60 4.06 -27.81
C GLU A 328 20.73 3.56 -28.98
N GLY A 329 21.08 3.96 -30.20
CA GLY A 329 20.47 3.47 -31.45
C GLY A 329 21.44 2.62 -32.29
N PHE A 330 22.50 2.09 -31.68
CA PHE A 330 23.50 1.19 -32.27
C PHE A 330 24.31 1.73 -33.47
N GLU A 331 24.20 3.04 -33.76
CA GLU A 331 24.87 3.73 -34.88
C GLU A 331 26.39 3.88 -34.73
N SER A 332 26.91 3.63 -33.53
CA SER A 332 28.32 3.86 -33.20
C SER A 332 29.18 2.60 -33.42
N THR A 333 30.13 2.29 -32.55
CA THR A 333 30.93 1.04 -32.61
C THR A 333 30.24 -0.07 -31.82
N TRP A 334 30.20 -1.28 -32.38
CA TRP A 334 29.79 -2.47 -31.63
C TRP A 334 30.96 -2.95 -30.75
N LEU A 335 30.83 -3.07 -29.43
CA LEU A 335 29.70 -2.84 -28.52
C LEU A 335 29.64 -1.39 -28.01
N PRO A 336 28.47 -0.88 -27.61
CA PRO A 336 28.37 0.38 -26.88
C PRO A 336 29.30 0.43 -25.66
N SER A 337 29.81 1.62 -25.35
CA SER A 337 30.82 1.77 -24.28
C SER A 337 30.25 1.34 -22.92
N GLY A 338 30.91 0.39 -22.27
CA GLY A 338 30.53 -0.12 -20.95
C GLY A 338 29.43 -1.19 -20.94
N TRP A 339 28.86 -1.48 -22.10
CA TRP A 339 27.91 -2.59 -22.29
C TRP A 339 28.64 -3.92 -22.37
N LEU A 340 27.95 -4.98 -22.01
CA LEU A 340 28.48 -6.34 -21.94
C LEU A 340 27.60 -7.30 -22.72
N VAL A 341 28.21 -8.33 -23.29
CA VAL A 341 27.51 -9.49 -23.88
C VAL A 341 28.03 -10.74 -23.19
N ASP A 342 27.12 -11.60 -22.73
CA ASP A 342 27.42 -12.97 -22.33
C ASP A 342 26.81 -13.89 -23.37
N ALA A 343 27.68 -14.65 -24.03
CA ALA A 343 27.31 -15.42 -25.21
C ALA A 343 27.44 -16.91 -24.91
N TYR A 344 26.32 -17.57 -24.65
CA TYR A 344 26.28 -19.02 -24.49
C TYR A 344 26.58 -19.70 -25.82
N ASN A 345 25.86 -19.31 -26.87
CA ASN A 345 26.08 -19.69 -28.25
C ASN A 345 26.79 -18.57 -29.01
N THR A 346 28.13 -18.58 -28.97
CA THR A 346 28.98 -17.58 -29.65
C THR A 346 28.76 -17.43 -31.16
N SER A 347 28.08 -18.37 -31.83
CA SER A 347 27.75 -18.25 -33.25
C SER A 347 26.40 -17.56 -33.51
N TYR A 348 25.49 -17.60 -32.53
CA TYR A 348 24.14 -17.06 -32.62
C TYR A 348 23.81 -16.23 -31.36
N THR A 349 24.55 -15.15 -31.19
CA THR A 349 24.44 -14.24 -30.03
C THR A 349 24.14 -12.80 -30.46
N TRP A 350 24.00 -11.90 -29.50
CA TRP A 350 23.85 -10.47 -29.73
C TRP A 350 24.95 -9.93 -30.64
N GLN A 351 24.52 -9.32 -31.75
CA GLN A 351 25.40 -8.72 -32.74
C GLN A 351 24.77 -7.46 -33.33
N ARG A 352 25.61 -6.60 -33.91
CA ARG A 352 25.12 -5.48 -34.72
C ARG A 352 24.75 -5.95 -36.12
N ALA A 353 23.56 -5.59 -36.57
CA ALA A 353 23.08 -5.83 -37.92
C ALA A 353 22.83 -4.50 -38.67
N GLY A 354 22.96 -4.52 -39.99
CA GLY A 354 22.90 -3.32 -40.83
C GLY A 354 21.50 -3.01 -41.41
N SER A 355 21.48 -2.03 -42.31
CA SER A 355 20.27 -1.50 -42.97
C SER A 355 19.41 -2.55 -43.69
N GLU A 356 19.97 -3.70 -44.05
CA GLU A 356 19.24 -4.81 -44.66
C GLU A 356 18.16 -5.43 -43.76
N TYR A 357 18.20 -5.14 -42.45
CA TYR A 357 17.21 -5.57 -41.47
C TYR A 357 16.17 -4.49 -41.11
N SER A 358 16.14 -3.39 -41.85
CA SER A 358 15.20 -2.27 -41.62
C SER A 358 15.17 -1.77 -40.15
N PRO A 359 16.29 -1.24 -39.62
CA PRO A 359 16.35 -0.62 -38.29
C PRO A 359 15.22 0.38 -38.04
N HIS A 360 14.80 0.52 -36.79
CA HIS A 360 13.74 1.47 -36.42
C HIS A 360 14.25 2.91 -36.59
N GLY A 361 15.46 3.16 -36.10
CA GLY A 361 16.20 4.39 -36.25
C GLY A 361 17.49 4.16 -37.04
N GLY A 362 17.99 5.20 -37.71
CA GLY A 362 19.35 5.16 -38.27
C GLY A 362 19.61 4.08 -39.33
N SER A 363 20.71 3.34 -39.15
CA SER A 363 21.28 2.37 -40.10
C SER A 363 21.67 1.04 -39.47
N TYR A 364 21.65 0.91 -38.14
CA TYR A 364 22.06 -0.29 -37.44
C TYR A 364 21.09 -0.69 -36.32
N VAL A 365 21.10 -1.97 -35.97
CA VAL A 365 20.22 -2.55 -34.95
C VAL A 365 20.98 -3.60 -34.15
N ALA A 366 20.61 -3.82 -32.88
CA ALA A 366 21.07 -4.98 -32.11
C ALA A 366 20.18 -6.20 -32.45
N ARG A 367 20.80 -7.33 -32.75
CA ARG A 367 20.11 -8.52 -33.25
C ARG A 367 20.61 -9.79 -32.57
N VAL A 368 19.70 -10.70 -32.26
CA VAL A 368 20.01 -12.11 -31.99
C VAL A 368 19.46 -12.94 -33.16
N PRO A 369 20.33 -13.58 -33.97
CA PRO A 369 19.88 -14.43 -35.06
C PRO A 369 19.25 -15.72 -34.52
N TRP A 370 18.24 -16.21 -35.23
CA TRP A 370 17.78 -17.59 -35.07
C TRP A 370 18.90 -18.61 -35.35
N ASP A 371 18.94 -19.69 -34.58
CA ASP A 371 19.89 -20.79 -34.75
C ASP A 371 19.35 -21.85 -35.72
N ASP A 372 19.89 -21.89 -36.94
CA ASP A 372 19.51 -22.88 -37.96
C ASP A 372 20.26 -24.22 -37.85
N SER A 373 21.05 -24.39 -36.79
CA SER A 373 21.76 -25.63 -36.51
C SER A 373 20.83 -26.61 -35.78
N PHE A 374 20.36 -27.63 -36.51
CA PHE A 374 19.53 -28.74 -35.99
C PHE A 374 20.26 -29.66 -34.99
N LEU A 375 21.25 -29.14 -34.25
CA LEU A 375 22.07 -29.87 -33.29
C LEU A 375 21.48 -29.72 -31.88
N PHE A 376 20.71 -30.71 -31.46
CA PHE A 376 20.41 -30.90 -30.03
C PHE A 376 21.72 -31.08 -29.23
N PRO A 377 21.89 -30.41 -28.06
CA PRO A 377 21.11 -29.34 -27.46
C PRO A 377 21.92 -28.04 -27.45
N MET A 378 21.53 -27.02 -28.21
CA MET A 378 22.05 -25.67 -28.00
C MET A 378 20.86 -24.74 -27.80
N ASP A 379 20.36 -24.73 -26.58
CA ASP A 379 19.49 -23.66 -26.11
C ASP A 379 20.27 -22.35 -26.27
N GLN A 380 19.67 -21.35 -26.92
CA GLN A 380 20.21 -19.99 -26.91
C GLN A 380 19.89 -19.38 -25.54
N ASP A 381 20.89 -18.80 -24.90
CA ASP A 381 20.78 -18.10 -23.62
C ASP A 381 21.74 -16.91 -23.66
N GLU A 382 21.32 -15.86 -24.34
CA GLU A 382 22.19 -14.78 -24.79
C GLU A 382 21.86 -13.49 -24.05
N LEU A 383 22.82 -12.93 -23.33
CA LEU A 383 22.60 -11.73 -22.53
C LEU A 383 23.30 -10.52 -23.16
N LEU A 384 22.59 -9.39 -23.20
CA LEU A 384 23.13 -8.06 -23.47
C LEU A 384 22.84 -7.17 -22.27
N ALA A 385 23.84 -6.48 -21.73
CA ALA A 385 23.66 -5.59 -20.59
C ALA A 385 24.17 -4.17 -20.87
N THR A 386 23.44 -3.17 -20.38
CA THR A 386 23.87 -1.77 -20.38
C THR A 386 25.13 -1.55 -19.56
N ALA A 387 25.77 -0.39 -19.72
CA ALA A 387 26.65 0.16 -18.68
C ALA A 387 25.90 0.33 -17.34
N PRO A 388 26.61 0.37 -16.19
CA PRO A 388 25.97 0.61 -14.90
C PRO A 388 25.24 1.95 -14.85
N ILE A 389 24.03 1.93 -14.30
CA ILE A 389 23.13 3.07 -14.11
C ILE A 389 22.95 3.25 -12.59
N THR A 390 22.91 4.49 -12.12
CA THR A 390 22.62 4.81 -10.72
C THR A 390 21.71 6.02 -10.72
N CYS A 391 20.43 5.82 -10.39
CA CYS A 391 19.40 6.85 -10.43
C CYS A 391 18.36 6.61 -9.32
N THR A 392 17.66 7.66 -8.93
CA THR A 392 16.45 7.58 -8.09
C THR A 392 15.24 7.53 -9.03
N GLY A 393 14.68 6.34 -9.31
CA GLY A 393 13.65 6.16 -10.33
C GLY A 393 14.19 6.18 -11.76
N GLY A 394 13.26 6.15 -12.72
CA GLY A 394 13.55 6.27 -14.15
C GLY A 394 12.72 5.34 -15.02
N THR A 395 12.57 5.72 -16.29
CA THR A 395 11.85 4.96 -17.31
C THR A 395 12.81 4.54 -18.43
N LEU A 396 12.88 3.24 -18.66
CA LEU A 396 13.47 2.63 -19.85
C LEU A 396 12.43 2.56 -20.95
N SER A 397 12.79 2.89 -22.19
CA SER A 397 12.05 2.51 -23.38
C SER A 397 12.97 1.97 -24.45
N PHE A 398 12.48 1.05 -25.27
CA PHE A 398 13.22 0.52 -26.42
C PHE A 398 12.24 0.03 -27.48
N TRP A 399 12.69 0.03 -28.72
CA TRP A 399 11.96 -0.54 -29.83
C TRP A 399 12.46 -1.94 -30.10
N TRP A 400 11.54 -2.86 -30.39
CA TRP A 400 11.87 -4.23 -30.75
C TRP A 400 11.00 -4.73 -31.90
N ALA A 401 11.54 -5.67 -32.66
CA ALA A 401 10.82 -6.40 -33.69
C ALA A 401 11.31 -7.85 -33.67
N ALA A 402 10.45 -8.79 -34.00
CA ALA A 402 10.82 -10.19 -34.08
C ALA A 402 10.16 -10.88 -35.28
N SER A 403 10.65 -12.07 -35.64
CA SER A 403 9.94 -12.95 -36.56
C SER A 403 10.09 -14.42 -36.21
N TYR A 404 8.94 -15.09 -36.17
CA TYR A 404 8.84 -16.55 -36.02
C TYR A 404 8.70 -17.27 -37.37
N THR A 405 8.90 -16.59 -38.52
CA THR A 405 8.77 -17.21 -39.86
C THR A 405 9.59 -18.50 -39.98
N TYR A 406 10.70 -18.60 -39.25
CA TYR A 406 11.61 -19.75 -39.27
C TYR A 406 11.79 -20.46 -37.92
N ALA A 407 11.10 -20.02 -36.87
CA ALA A 407 11.27 -20.53 -35.51
C ALA A 407 10.46 -21.81 -35.26
N TYR A 408 10.99 -22.72 -34.42
CA TYR A 408 10.31 -23.95 -33.99
C TYR A 408 9.81 -23.87 -32.54
N ASN A 409 10.47 -23.09 -31.66
CA ASN A 409 9.96 -22.69 -30.35
C ASN A 409 10.00 -21.16 -30.22
N TYR A 410 9.04 -20.56 -29.52
CA TYR A 410 8.74 -19.13 -29.59
C TYR A 410 8.99 -18.38 -28.28
N ASP A 411 9.46 -19.06 -27.24
CA ASP A 411 9.62 -18.45 -25.92
C ASP A 411 10.84 -17.53 -25.89
N ILE A 412 10.68 -16.29 -26.34
CA ILE A 412 11.66 -15.23 -26.07
C ILE A 412 11.28 -14.60 -24.75
N GLU A 413 12.20 -14.68 -23.79
CA GLU A 413 12.06 -14.08 -22.47
C GLU A 413 13.09 -12.96 -22.29
N VAL A 414 12.64 -11.71 -22.42
CA VAL A 414 13.48 -10.54 -22.13
C VAL A 414 13.30 -10.14 -20.67
N TYR A 415 14.33 -10.37 -19.86
CA TYR A 415 14.34 -10.00 -18.44
C TYR A 415 15.12 -8.73 -18.16
N ILE A 416 14.50 -7.76 -17.51
CA ILE A 416 15.22 -6.64 -16.89
C ILE A 416 15.74 -7.11 -15.53
N MET A 417 17.05 -7.32 -15.46
CA MET A 417 17.72 -7.89 -14.30
C MET A 417 18.61 -6.85 -13.63
N VAL A 418 18.39 -6.59 -12.34
CA VAL A 418 19.16 -5.63 -11.56
C VAL A 418 20.21 -6.35 -10.71
N GLY A 419 21.50 -6.13 -10.99
CA GLY A 419 22.59 -6.74 -10.23
C GLY A 419 23.95 -6.04 -10.41
N SER A 420 24.88 -6.31 -9.47
CA SER A 420 26.27 -5.82 -9.52
C SER A 420 27.22 -6.73 -10.32
N THR A 421 26.75 -7.92 -10.69
CA THR A 421 27.47 -8.95 -11.47
C THR A 421 26.71 -9.26 -12.76
N PHE A 422 27.40 -9.88 -13.73
CA PHE A 422 26.87 -10.19 -15.06
C PHE A 422 27.41 -11.54 -15.53
N GLY A 423 26.49 -12.45 -15.87
CA GLY A 423 26.76 -13.70 -16.58
C GLY A 423 25.90 -14.89 -16.13
N ASP A 424 26.13 -16.06 -16.72
CA ASP A 424 25.45 -17.31 -16.40
C ASP A 424 25.62 -17.76 -14.93
N GLY A 425 24.49 -17.93 -14.22
CA GLY A 425 24.44 -18.42 -12.84
C GLY A 425 24.42 -17.35 -11.75
N ASP A 426 24.30 -16.07 -12.12
CA ASP A 426 24.00 -14.98 -11.21
C ASP A 426 22.50 -14.97 -10.83
N GLU A 427 22.19 -14.55 -9.60
CA GLU A 427 20.82 -14.47 -9.09
C GLU A 427 20.22 -13.13 -9.50
N TYR A 428 19.32 -13.18 -10.49
CA TYR A 428 18.65 -12.00 -11.02
C TYR A 428 17.23 -11.91 -10.46
N THR A 429 16.83 -10.75 -9.93
CA THR A 429 15.42 -10.50 -9.60
C THR A 429 14.69 -10.13 -10.89
N LEU A 430 13.71 -10.94 -11.26
CA LEU A 430 12.85 -10.72 -12.42
C LEU A 430 11.94 -9.53 -12.14
N SER A 431 12.15 -8.42 -12.86
CA SER A 431 11.34 -7.22 -12.66
C SER A 431 10.30 -6.97 -13.75
N TYR A 432 10.51 -7.52 -14.95
CA TYR A 432 9.61 -7.44 -16.10
C TYR A 432 10.01 -8.50 -17.12
N GLY A 433 9.03 -9.24 -17.64
CA GLY A 433 9.20 -10.23 -18.69
C GLY A 433 8.34 -9.88 -19.90
N LEU A 434 8.96 -9.74 -21.07
CA LEU A 434 8.24 -9.78 -22.34
C LEU A 434 8.24 -11.23 -22.81
N LEU A 435 7.08 -11.88 -22.73
CA LEU A 435 6.85 -13.21 -23.29
C LEU A 435 6.29 -13.05 -24.72
N LEU A 436 7.10 -13.40 -25.71
CA LEU A 436 6.73 -13.21 -27.12
C LEU A 436 6.14 -14.47 -27.74
N GLU A 437 4.89 -14.78 -27.42
CA GLU A 437 4.21 -15.94 -27.99
C GLU A 437 3.78 -15.72 -29.45
N LYS A 438 3.72 -16.82 -30.23
CA LYS A 438 3.25 -16.78 -31.61
C LYS A 438 1.82 -16.23 -31.69
N GLY A 439 1.64 -15.18 -32.50
CA GLY A 439 0.34 -14.52 -32.70
C GLY A 439 0.09 -13.33 -31.79
N THR A 440 0.95 -13.06 -30.81
CA THR A 440 0.89 -11.83 -29.98
C THR A 440 1.49 -10.62 -30.70
N PHE A 441 2.31 -10.84 -31.73
CA PHE A 441 2.90 -9.81 -32.57
C PHE A 441 2.91 -10.20 -34.05
N THR A 442 3.08 -9.19 -34.90
CA THR A 442 3.22 -9.35 -36.36
C THR A 442 4.69 -9.37 -36.73
N ASP A 443 5.08 -10.33 -37.56
CA ASP A 443 6.44 -10.48 -38.07
C ASP A 443 7.00 -9.15 -38.62
N TRP A 444 8.22 -8.82 -38.22
CA TRP A 444 8.97 -7.63 -38.65
C TRP A 444 8.29 -6.29 -38.36
N THR A 445 7.31 -6.27 -37.47
CA THR A 445 6.67 -5.04 -37.02
C THR A 445 7.39 -4.53 -35.77
N TRP A 446 7.68 -3.23 -35.75
CA TRP A 446 8.32 -2.57 -34.61
C TRP A 446 7.29 -2.24 -33.52
N TYR A 447 7.61 -2.62 -32.29
CA TYR A 447 6.85 -2.34 -31.08
C TYR A 447 7.72 -1.58 -30.10
N GLN A 448 7.13 -0.68 -29.33
CA GLN A 448 7.83 -0.01 -28.24
C GLN A 448 7.43 -0.65 -26.91
N SER A 449 8.42 -0.99 -26.09
CA SER A 449 8.21 -1.40 -24.71
C SER A 449 8.75 -0.34 -23.76
N THR A 450 8.06 -0.13 -22.65
CA THR A 450 8.43 0.82 -21.60
C THR A 450 8.44 0.13 -20.25
N PHE A 451 9.40 0.49 -19.40
CA PHE A 451 9.57 -0.09 -18.07
C PHE A 451 10.05 0.94 -17.06
N THR A 452 9.44 0.97 -15.89
CA THR A 452 9.82 1.86 -14.78
C THR A 452 10.68 1.10 -13.79
N ILE A 453 11.80 1.70 -13.34
CA ILE A 453 12.66 1.10 -12.33
C ILE A 453 11.92 1.05 -10.97
N PRO A 454 11.79 -0.12 -10.33
CA PRO A 454 11.21 -0.22 -8.99
C PRO A 454 12.01 0.56 -7.95
N ALA A 455 11.30 1.17 -6.99
CA ALA A 455 11.90 2.03 -5.96
C ALA A 455 12.99 1.34 -5.13
N GLN A 456 12.92 0.02 -4.95
CA GLN A 456 13.94 -0.78 -4.24
C GLN A 456 15.34 -0.73 -4.88
N TYR A 457 15.46 -0.25 -6.12
CA TYR A 457 16.72 -0.13 -6.84
C TYR A 457 17.24 1.31 -6.92
N ASN A 458 16.58 2.24 -6.23
CA ASN A 458 17.01 3.63 -6.19
C ASN A 458 18.41 3.77 -5.58
N ASN A 459 19.27 4.54 -6.24
CA ASN A 459 20.63 4.85 -5.79
C ASN A 459 21.58 3.65 -5.68
N ILE A 460 21.19 2.49 -6.22
CA ILE A 460 22.04 1.31 -6.34
C ILE A 460 22.63 1.28 -7.77
N PRO A 461 23.91 0.92 -7.97
CA PRO A 461 24.44 0.65 -9.31
C PRO A 461 23.79 -0.60 -9.91
N ILE A 462 23.00 -0.42 -10.97
CA ILE A 462 22.26 -1.48 -11.66
C ILE A 462 22.71 -1.58 -13.12
N ARG A 463 22.50 -2.73 -13.75
CA ARG A 463 22.50 -2.85 -15.22
C ARG A 463 21.09 -3.18 -15.66
N ILE A 464 20.73 -2.79 -16.88
CA ILE A 464 19.55 -3.32 -17.55
C ILE A 464 20.07 -4.43 -18.44
N VAL A 465 19.50 -5.63 -18.30
CA VAL A 465 19.86 -6.79 -19.10
C VAL A 465 18.72 -7.08 -20.06
N TRP A 466 19.05 -7.57 -21.25
CA TRP A 466 18.14 -8.24 -22.15
C TRP A 466 18.67 -9.66 -22.30
N ARG A 467 17.94 -10.60 -21.73
CA ARG A 467 18.18 -12.02 -21.95
C ARG A 467 17.39 -12.43 -23.19
N TYR A 468 17.97 -13.28 -24.01
CA TYR A 468 17.27 -13.98 -25.08
C TYR A 468 17.42 -15.46 -24.75
N ILE A 469 16.31 -16.09 -24.39
CA ILE A 469 16.22 -17.53 -24.23
C ILE A 469 15.45 -18.08 -25.44
N GLY A 470 15.83 -19.24 -25.95
CA GLY A 470 15.05 -19.90 -26.99
C GLY A 470 15.67 -21.19 -27.48
N TYR A 471 14.81 -22.13 -27.86
CA TYR A 471 15.21 -23.37 -28.55
C TYR A 471 14.82 -23.26 -30.03
N ASP A 472 15.77 -22.96 -30.92
CA ASP A 472 15.45 -22.63 -32.33
C ASP A 472 14.46 -21.46 -32.43
N GLY A 473 14.86 -20.36 -31.80
CA GLY A 473 14.02 -19.20 -31.49
C GLY A 473 13.83 -18.21 -32.64
N ALA A 474 12.94 -17.25 -32.44
CA ALA A 474 12.66 -16.20 -33.42
C ALA A 474 13.82 -15.20 -33.59
N ASP A 475 14.00 -14.69 -34.81
CA ASP A 475 14.99 -13.66 -35.07
C ASP A 475 14.57 -12.36 -34.37
N PHE A 476 15.36 -11.86 -33.41
CA PHE A 476 14.97 -10.76 -32.52
C PHE A 476 15.83 -9.52 -32.72
N TYR A 477 15.17 -8.36 -32.88
CA TYR A 477 15.78 -7.05 -33.14
C TYR A 477 15.44 -6.07 -32.01
N MET A 478 16.41 -5.23 -31.65
CA MET A 478 16.25 -4.15 -30.69
C MET A 478 16.98 -2.89 -31.16
N ASP A 479 16.32 -1.75 -30.98
CA ASP A 479 16.82 -0.44 -31.41
C ASP A 479 16.33 0.69 -30.50
N ASP A 480 16.93 1.88 -30.64
CA ASP A 480 16.51 3.13 -30.01
C ASP A 480 16.23 2.98 -28.49
N VAL A 481 17.20 2.43 -27.76
CA VAL A 481 17.16 2.27 -26.31
C VAL A 481 17.34 3.62 -25.62
N GLN A 482 16.38 4.01 -24.79
CA GLN A 482 16.38 5.26 -24.04
C GLN A 482 16.14 5.01 -22.56
N PHE A 483 16.96 5.62 -21.71
CA PHE A 483 16.74 5.66 -20.28
C PHE A 483 16.82 7.10 -19.79
N SER A 484 15.76 7.56 -19.13
CA SER A 484 15.67 8.89 -18.53
C SER A 484 14.98 8.81 -17.17
N ASN A 485 15.41 9.68 -16.25
CA ASN A 485 14.77 9.88 -14.95
C ASN A 485 13.95 11.16 -14.96
#